data_AF-A0A3C0L9V1-F1
#
_entry.id   AF-A0A3C0L9V1-F1
#
_cell.length_a   1.000
_cell.length_b   1.000
_cell.length_c   1.000
_cell.angle_alpha   90.00
_cell.angle_beta   90.00
_cell.angle_gamma   90.00
#
_symmetry.space_group_name_H-M   'P 1'
#
loop_
_entity.id
_entity.type
_entity.pdbx_description
1 polymer ?
#
loop_
_entity_poly.entity_id
_entity_poly.type
_entity_poly.pdbx_seq_one_letter_code
_entity_poly.pdbx_strand_id
1 'polypeptide(L)'
;MKFENLKKLYLQKKKQFGANTYKHVSQLLKEAKVFHKKNWLKNPTKGGDHEQSWRAFKGKNLEKLIQFIITEEVEDLGLKVVNGNKLERSVKLPLELSKVKRNLAIDYGEFGLHLPDVDIIIYNPCSCKVLVVISSKVTLRERIAQTGYWKLKLLQDEATKHIRVYFVTPDEDGTLTYKKPTKKGRAIVEVDLDGSYVLTEEEIEESNKVKLFEHFIEDLKGLLKNDN
;
A
#
# COMPACT_ATOMS: atom_id res chain seq x y z
N MET A 1 12.47 17.12 -5.40
CA MET A 1 11.50 17.28 -4.29
C MET A 1 11.80 16.22 -3.23
N LYS A 2 11.59 16.49 -1.94
CA LYS A 2 11.73 15.48 -0.86
C LYS A 2 10.35 15.02 -0.38
N PHE A 3 10.29 13.85 0.26
CA PHE A 3 9.04 13.32 0.86
C PHE A 3 8.37 14.31 1.82
N GLU A 4 9.17 15.03 2.63
CA GLU A 4 8.65 16.05 3.56
C GLU A 4 7.79 17.12 2.87
N ASN A 5 8.10 17.48 1.63
CA ASN A 5 7.27 18.43 0.88
C ASN A 5 5.91 17.82 0.53
N LEU A 6 5.87 16.51 0.23
CA LEU A 6 4.63 15.78 -0.05
C LEU A 6 3.77 15.67 1.21
N LYS A 7 4.40 15.37 2.35
CA LYS A 7 3.75 15.35 3.66
C LYS A 7 3.16 16.72 4.02
N LYS A 8 3.88 17.82 3.77
CA LYS A 8 3.34 19.18 3.97
C LYS A 8 2.13 19.47 3.08
N LEU A 9 2.17 19.11 1.80
CA LEU A 9 1.01 19.23 0.90
C LEU A 9 -0.19 18.44 1.42
N TYR A 10 0.04 17.21 1.89
CA TYR A 10 -1.01 16.38 2.48
C TYR A 10 -1.62 17.05 3.71
N LEU A 11 -0.80 17.54 4.63
CA LEU A 11 -1.27 18.22 5.84
C LEU A 11 -2.03 19.52 5.54
N GLN A 12 -1.65 20.24 4.48
CA GLN A 12 -2.41 21.41 4.01
C GLN A 12 -3.80 21.00 3.50
N LYS A 13 -3.88 19.93 2.68
CA LYS A 13 -5.15 19.36 2.26
C LYS A 13 -5.95 18.80 3.45
N LYS A 14 -5.30 18.23 4.47
CA LYS A 14 -5.95 17.77 5.71
C LYS A 14 -6.67 18.90 6.44
N LYS A 15 -6.09 20.10 6.46
CA LYS A 15 -6.77 21.29 7.01
C LYS A 15 -7.99 21.73 6.20
N GLN A 16 -7.98 21.49 4.90
CA GLN A 16 -9.05 21.90 3.99
C GLN A 16 -10.20 20.88 3.92
N PHE A 17 -9.89 19.59 3.87
CA PHE A 17 -10.86 18.53 3.55
C PHE A 17 -11.14 17.57 4.72
N GLY A 18 -10.41 17.68 5.84
CA GLY A 18 -10.63 16.84 7.02
C GLY A 18 -10.52 15.34 6.72
N ALA A 19 -11.54 14.56 7.08
CA ALA A 19 -11.60 13.12 6.82
C ALA A 19 -11.55 12.77 5.31
N ASN A 20 -12.06 13.64 4.43
CA ASN A 20 -12.10 13.39 2.98
C ASN A 20 -10.74 13.64 2.27
N THR A 21 -9.68 13.95 3.00
CA THR A 21 -8.37 14.28 2.41
C THR A 21 -7.80 13.17 1.51
N TYR A 22 -8.09 11.92 1.84
CA TYR A 22 -7.63 10.76 1.07
C TYR A 22 -8.15 10.78 -0.39
N LYS A 23 -9.33 11.36 -0.63
CA LYS A 23 -9.95 11.48 -1.97
C LYS A 23 -9.12 12.35 -2.91
N HIS A 24 -8.31 13.27 -2.35
CA HIS A 24 -7.53 14.24 -3.10
C HIS A 24 -6.06 13.84 -3.29
N VAL A 25 -5.69 12.58 -3.06
CA VAL A 25 -4.31 12.09 -3.24
C VAL A 25 -3.86 12.22 -4.71
N SER A 26 -4.72 11.91 -5.68
CA SER A 26 -4.41 12.11 -7.12
C SER A 26 -4.10 13.57 -7.45
N GLN A 27 -4.90 14.50 -6.93
CA GLN A 27 -4.66 15.94 -7.10
C GLN A 27 -3.34 16.38 -6.45
N LEU A 28 -3.09 15.91 -5.23
CA LEU A 28 -1.84 16.16 -4.51
C LEU A 28 -0.62 15.69 -5.31
N LEU A 29 -0.68 14.50 -5.93
CA LEU A 29 0.40 14.00 -6.76
C LEU A 29 0.59 14.84 -8.04
N LYS A 30 -0.49 15.34 -8.65
CA LYS A 30 -0.41 16.29 -9.78
C LYS A 30 0.30 17.58 -9.38
N GLU A 31 -0.06 18.17 -8.24
CA GLU A 31 0.60 19.36 -7.68
C GLU A 31 2.08 19.10 -7.39
N ALA A 32 2.39 17.96 -6.76
CA ALA A 32 3.75 17.53 -6.48
C ALA A 32 4.61 17.38 -7.74
N LYS A 33 4.01 16.96 -8.88
CA LYS A 33 4.72 16.85 -10.17
C LYS A 33 5.28 18.19 -10.64
N VAL A 34 4.54 19.28 -10.42
CA VAL A 34 4.96 20.64 -10.78
C VAL A 34 6.19 21.05 -9.98
N PHE A 35 6.18 20.85 -8.66
CA PHE A 35 7.33 21.12 -7.80
C PHE A 35 8.51 20.17 -8.09
N HIS A 36 8.23 18.92 -8.46
CA HIS A 36 9.24 17.97 -8.88
C HIS A 36 9.96 18.46 -10.14
N LYS A 37 9.21 18.89 -11.17
CA LYS A 37 9.75 19.43 -12.43
C LYS A 37 10.64 20.65 -12.19
N LYS A 38 10.18 21.62 -11.39
CA LYS A 38 10.98 22.81 -11.03
C LYS A 38 12.33 22.46 -10.40
N ASN A 39 12.38 21.44 -9.54
CA ASN A 39 13.63 20.98 -8.93
C ASN A 39 14.51 20.19 -9.91
N TRP A 40 13.89 19.34 -10.73
CA TRP A 40 14.59 18.54 -11.73
C TRP A 40 15.25 19.42 -12.80
N LEU A 41 14.62 20.52 -13.22
CA LEU A 41 15.23 21.48 -14.16
C LEU A 41 16.51 22.12 -13.62
N LYS A 42 16.65 22.25 -12.29
CA LYS A 42 17.89 22.75 -11.66
C LYS A 42 18.99 21.69 -11.59
N ASN A 43 18.62 20.41 -11.52
CA ASN A 43 19.52 19.27 -11.38
C ASN A 43 18.94 18.06 -12.13
N PRO A 44 19.03 18.03 -13.48
CA PRO A 44 18.40 17.00 -14.27
C PRO A 44 19.10 15.65 -14.07
N THR A 45 18.35 14.57 -14.27
CA THR A 45 18.91 13.22 -14.31
C THR A 45 19.80 13.06 -15.53
N LYS A 46 20.85 12.22 -15.44
CA LYS A 46 21.82 11.99 -16.53
C LYS A 46 21.17 11.66 -17.89
N GLY A 47 20.03 10.97 -17.89
CA GLY A 47 19.29 10.60 -19.11
C GLY A 47 18.31 11.66 -19.63
N GLY A 48 18.18 12.83 -19.00
CA GLY A 48 17.30 13.91 -19.48
C GLY A 48 15.79 13.61 -19.43
N ASP A 49 15.36 12.45 -18.92
CA ASP A 49 13.94 12.07 -18.84
C ASP A 49 13.32 12.41 -17.47
N HIS A 50 12.57 13.51 -17.43
CA HIS A 50 11.80 13.91 -16.24
C HIS A 50 10.66 12.93 -15.90
N GLU A 51 10.02 12.32 -16.89
CA GLU A 51 8.89 11.41 -16.66
C GLU A 51 9.36 10.11 -16.00
N GLN A 52 10.50 9.57 -16.41
CA GLN A 52 11.11 8.42 -15.74
C GLN A 52 11.46 8.76 -14.29
N SER A 53 12.10 9.91 -14.06
CA SER A 53 12.41 10.39 -12.71
C SER A 53 11.15 10.58 -11.85
N TRP A 54 10.09 11.14 -12.44
CA TRP A 54 8.81 11.36 -11.79
C TRP A 54 8.11 10.04 -11.44
N ARG A 55 8.07 9.06 -12.34
CA ARG A 55 7.45 7.75 -12.08
C ARG A 55 8.08 7.05 -10.86
N ALA A 56 9.41 7.05 -10.78
CA ALA A 56 10.13 6.48 -9.64
C ALA A 56 9.84 7.25 -8.34
N PHE A 57 9.85 8.59 -8.39
CA PHE A 57 9.50 9.43 -7.24
C PHE A 57 8.06 9.19 -6.78
N LYS A 58 7.10 9.16 -7.72
CA LYS A 58 5.67 9.05 -7.44
C LYS A 58 5.33 7.73 -6.73
N GLY A 59 5.80 6.60 -7.25
CA GLY A 59 5.53 5.28 -6.65
C GLY A 59 6.06 5.17 -5.22
N LYS A 60 7.36 5.47 -5.03
CA LYS A 60 8.01 5.39 -3.72
C LYS A 60 7.39 6.32 -2.67
N ASN A 61 6.94 7.50 -3.07
CA ASN A 61 6.35 8.43 -2.12
C ASN A 61 4.84 8.18 -1.90
N LEU A 62 4.15 7.48 -2.80
CA LEU A 62 2.80 6.98 -2.53
C LEU A 62 2.80 5.97 -1.38
N GLU A 63 3.70 4.98 -1.43
CA GLU A 63 3.93 4.00 -0.33
C GLU A 63 4.11 4.72 1.01
N LYS A 64 5.05 5.67 1.07
CA LYS A 64 5.34 6.44 2.28
C LYS A 64 4.18 7.30 2.73
N LEU A 65 3.41 7.86 1.79
CA LEU A 65 2.25 8.68 2.09
C LEU A 65 1.13 7.82 2.68
N ILE A 66 0.82 6.67 2.10
CA ILE A 66 -0.18 5.74 2.64
C ILE A 66 0.22 5.28 4.04
N GLN A 67 1.49 4.90 4.25
CA GLN A 67 2.00 4.56 5.57
C GLN A 67 1.76 5.72 6.56
N PHE A 68 2.13 6.95 6.19
CA PHE A 68 1.90 8.12 7.02
C PHE A 68 0.42 8.36 7.35
N ILE A 69 -0.49 8.10 6.40
CA ILE A 69 -1.93 8.28 6.58
C ILE A 69 -2.48 7.30 7.62
N ILE A 70 -2.11 6.02 7.52
CA ILE A 70 -2.71 4.96 8.36
C ILE A 70 -2.04 4.77 9.71
N THR A 71 -0.79 5.22 9.90
CA THR A 71 0.00 4.87 11.09
C THR A 71 -0.70 5.21 12.40
N GLU A 72 -1.20 6.45 12.55
CA GLU A 72 -1.85 6.90 13.79
C GLU A 72 -3.08 6.04 14.12
N GLU A 73 -3.99 5.88 13.15
CA GLU A 73 -5.22 5.11 13.34
C GLU A 73 -4.97 3.61 13.57
N VAL A 74 -3.91 3.05 13.00
CA VAL A 74 -3.52 1.65 13.23
C VAL A 74 -2.85 1.47 14.59
N GLU A 75 -2.03 2.43 15.02
CA GLU A 75 -1.39 2.42 16.35
C GLU A 75 -2.41 2.60 17.49
N ASP A 76 -3.46 3.40 17.27
CA ASP A 76 -4.60 3.54 18.19
C ASP A 76 -5.37 2.21 18.42
N LEU A 77 -5.24 1.25 17.49
CA LEU A 77 -5.77 -0.11 17.64
C LEU A 77 -4.80 -1.06 18.36
N GLY A 78 -3.67 -0.55 18.87
CA GLY A 78 -2.64 -1.35 19.52
C GLY A 78 -1.77 -2.16 18.55
N LEU A 79 -1.81 -1.87 17.26
CA LEU A 79 -0.99 -2.51 16.23
C LEU A 79 0.23 -1.65 15.89
N LYS A 80 1.14 -2.17 15.06
CA LYS A 80 2.26 -1.39 14.51
C LYS A 80 2.33 -1.52 13.00
N VAL A 81 2.86 -0.47 12.37
CA VAL A 81 3.08 -0.38 10.93
C VAL A 81 4.56 -0.35 10.62
N VAL A 82 5.03 -1.21 9.72
CA VAL A 82 6.42 -1.21 9.24
C VAL A 82 6.47 -1.21 7.71
N ASN A 83 7.47 -0.50 7.17
CA ASN A 83 7.74 -0.46 5.75
C ASN A 83 8.39 -1.78 5.28
N GLY A 84 7.87 -2.38 4.21
CA GLY A 84 8.34 -3.68 3.70
C GLY A 84 9.81 -3.64 3.25
N ASN A 85 10.20 -2.60 2.50
CA ASN A 85 11.61 -2.41 2.08
C ASN A 85 12.56 -2.31 3.29
N LYS A 86 12.13 -1.69 4.39
CA LYS A 86 12.92 -1.63 5.63
C LYS A 86 13.11 -3.01 6.23
N LEU A 87 12.07 -3.85 6.24
CA LEU A 87 12.14 -5.20 6.79
C LEU A 87 13.00 -6.13 5.91
N GLU A 88 12.87 -6.01 4.60
CA GLU A 88 13.59 -6.82 3.63
C GLU A 88 15.10 -6.54 3.65
N ARG A 89 15.50 -5.27 3.50
CA ARG A 89 16.90 -4.88 3.28
C ARG A 89 17.75 -4.83 4.55
N SER A 90 17.13 -4.81 5.73
CA SER A 90 17.85 -4.73 6.99
C SER A 90 18.43 -6.08 7.40
N VAL A 91 19.74 -6.11 7.65
CA VAL A 91 20.46 -7.30 8.16
C VAL A 91 20.44 -7.35 9.69
N LYS A 92 20.50 -6.20 10.36
CA LYS A 92 20.45 -6.07 11.82
C LYS A 92 19.12 -5.47 12.25
N LEU A 93 18.12 -6.33 12.44
CA LEU A 93 16.81 -5.95 12.97
C LEU A 93 16.75 -6.17 14.49
N PRO A 94 16.07 -5.30 15.25
CA PRO A 94 15.65 -5.61 16.61
C PRO A 94 14.86 -6.92 16.65
N LEU A 95 14.85 -7.59 17.81
CA LEU A 95 14.21 -8.90 17.96
C LEU A 95 12.75 -8.93 17.47
N GLU A 96 11.97 -7.90 17.81
CA GLU A 96 10.58 -7.73 17.37
C GLU A 96 10.47 -7.81 15.84
N LEU A 97 11.18 -6.94 15.10
CA LEU A 97 11.14 -6.92 13.64
C LEU A 97 11.77 -8.18 13.02
N SER A 98 12.76 -8.79 13.67
CA SER A 98 13.33 -10.06 13.24
C SER A 98 12.29 -11.20 13.31
N LYS A 99 11.41 -11.20 14.31
CA LYS A 99 10.28 -12.14 14.41
C LYS A 99 9.21 -11.85 13.35
N VAL A 100 8.82 -10.58 13.17
CA VAL A 100 7.89 -10.16 12.11
C VAL A 100 8.38 -10.60 10.72
N LYS A 101 9.68 -10.44 10.44
CA LYS A 101 10.30 -10.90 9.19
C LYS A 101 10.15 -12.41 8.98
N ARG A 102 10.34 -13.23 10.03
CA ARG A 102 10.16 -14.69 9.94
C ARG A 102 8.70 -15.08 9.78
N ASN A 103 7.78 -14.41 10.49
CA ASN A 103 6.35 -14.66 10.41
C ASN A 103 5.72 -14.27 9.06
N LEU A 104 6.46 -13.59 8.18
CA LEU A 104 6.03 -13.21 6.83
C LEU A 104 6.78 -13.98 5.73
N ALA A 105 7.85 -14.69 6.06
CA ALA A 105 8.69 -15.35 5.06
C ALA A 105 7.96 -16.52 4.41
N ILE A 106 8.20 -16.70 3.11
CA ILE A 106 7.74 -17.83 2.31
C ILE A 106 8.90 -18.79 2.12
N ASP A 107 8.66 -20.06 2.42
CA ASP A 107 9.63 -21.13 2.16
C ASP A 107 9.53 -21.63 0.73
N TYR A 108 10.61 -21.49 -0.03
CA TYR A 108 10.76 -22.04 -1.38
C TYR A 108 11.58 -23.34 -1.39
N GLY A 109 11.76 -23.99 -0.22
CA GLY A 109 12.51 -25.24 -0.08
C GLY A 109 14.01 -25.01 -0.31
N GLU A 110 14.57 -25.67 -1.32
CA GLU A 110 16.00 -25.54 -1.66
C GLU A 110 16.42 -24.11 -2.03
N PHE A 111 15.48 -23.27 -2.47
CA PHE A 111 15.73 -21.86 -2.79
C PHE A 111 15.66 -20.93 -1.57
N GLY A 112 15.32 -21.46 -0.39
CA GLY A 112 15.36 -20.76 0.89
C GLY A 112 14.12 -19.90 1.20
N LEU A 113 14.26 -19.08 2.26
CA LEU A 113 13.22 -18.20 2.77
C LEU A 113 13.27 -16.83 2.09
N HIS A 114 12.17 -16.43 1.45
CA HIS A 114 12.03 -15.14 0.77
C HIS A 114 10.86 -14.34 1.36
N LEU A 115 10.99 -13.01 1.37
CA LEU A 115 9.87 -12.16 1.72
C LEU A 115 9.01 -11.84 0.48
N PRO A 116 7.69 -11.70 0.63
CA PRO A 116 6.85 -11.17 -0.43
C PRO A 116 7.17 -9.69 -0.69
N ASP A 117 7.04 -9.27 -1.95
CA ASP A 117 7.18 -7.86 -2.36
C ASP A 117 5.92 -7.07 -1.96
N VAL A 118 5.94 -6.55 -0.74
CA VAL A 118 4.87 -5.76 -0.12
C VAL A 118 5.41 -4.42 0.38
N ASP A 119 4.60 -3.38 0.33
CA ASP A 119 5.03 -2.01 0.63
C ASP A 119 4.91 -1.72 2.14
N ILE A 120 3.83 -2.18 2.77
CA ILE A 120 3.52 -1.89 4.17
C ILE A 120 3.03 -3.17 4.87
N ILE A 121 3.43 -3.35 6.13
CA ILE A 121 3.07 -4.50 6.95
C ILE A 121 2.44 -3.98 8.25
N ILE A 122 1.30 -4.55 8.63
CA ILE A 122 0.61 -4.29 9.90
C ILE A 122 0.67 -5.56 10.75
N TYR A 123 1.13 -5.43 11.98
CA TYR A 123 1.35 -6.56 12.88
C TYR A 123 1.00 -6.23 14.33
N ASN A 124 0.71 -7.27 15.11
CA ASN A 124 0.54 -7.14 16.54
C ASN A 124 1.92 -7.08 17.23
N PRO A 125 2.26 -6.02 17.97
CA PRO A 125 3.60 -5.84 18.54
C PRO A 125 3.92 -6.81 19.69
N CYS A 126 2.91 -7.32 20.40
CA CYS A 126 3.10 -8.24 21.52
C CYS A 126 3.43 -9.66 21.03
N SER A 127 2.69 -10.16 20.03
CA SER A 127 2.87 -11.51 19.49
C SER A 127 3.80 -11.56 18.26
N CYS A 128 4.10 -10.41 17.66
CA CYS A 128 4.75 -10.29 16.34
C CYS A 128 3.95 -10.96 15.20
N LYS A 129 2.66 -11.31 15.40
CA LYS A 129 1.78 -11.88 14.37
C LYS A 129 1.52 -10.83 13.30
N VAL A 130 1.80 -11.16 12.04
CA VAL A 130 1.46 -10.30 10.90
C VAL A 130 -0.02 -10.48 10.59
N LEU A 131 -0.74 -9.37 10.47
CA LEU A 131 -2.19 -9.40 10.23
C LEU A 131 -2.52 -9.03 8.79
N VAL A 132 -1.88 -7.96 8.31
CA VAL A 132 -2.15 -7.40 6.99
C VAL A 132 -0.83 -7.04 6.32
N VAL A 133 -0.74 -7.33 5.03
CA VAL A 133 0.26 -6.74 4.13
C VAL A 133 -0.45 -5.92 3.07
N ILE A 134 0.16 -4.79 2.71
CA ILE A 134 -0.40 -3.84 1.75
C ILE A 134 0.57 -3.69 0.59
N SER A 135 0.06 -3.89 -0.62
CA SER A 135 0.69 -3.39 -1.83
C SER A 135 0.00 -2.09 -2.26
N SER A 136 0.78 -1.15 -2.77
CA SER A 136 0.31 0.14 -3.23
C SER A 136 0.84 0.45 -4.62
N LYS A 137 -0.03 0.85 -5.53
CA LYS A 137 0.38 1.31 -6.87
C LYS A 137 -0.53 2.44 -7.30
N VAL A 138 0.04 3.41 -8.02
CA VAL A 138 -0.71 4.53 -8.60
C VAL A 138 -1.71 4.04 -9.66
N THR A 139 -1.27 3.07 -10.47
CA THR A 139 -2.02 2.45 -11.56
C THR A 139 -1.85 0.95 -11.45
N LEU A 140 -2.88 0.17 -11.74
CA LEU A 140 -2.83 -1.28 -11.58
C LEU A 140 -2.11 -1.92 -12.75
N ARG A 141 -2.60 -1.68 -13.98
CA ARG A 141 -2.22 -2.40 -15.20
C ARG A 141 -2.10 -3.91 -14.94
N GLU A 142 -1.09 -4.57 -15.53
CA GLU A 142 -0.76 -5.98 -15.29
C GLU A 142 -0.18 -6.25 -13.89
N ARG A 143 0.30 -5.20 -13.18
CA ARG A 143 1.08 -5.34 -11.95
C ARG A 143 0.26 -5.84 -10.76
N ILE A 144 -1.05 -5.71 -10.80
CA ILE A 144 -1.94 -6.28 -9.77
C ILE A 144 -1.82 -7.80 -9.67
N ALA A 145 -1.42 -8.48 -10.76
CA ALA A 145 -1.14 -9.91 -10.74
C ALA A 145 0.01 -10.29 -9.79
N GLN A 146 0.97 -9.38 -9.54
CA GLN A 146 2.04 -9.61 -8.58
C GLN A 146 1.50 -9.65 -7.14
N THR A 147 0.59 -8.73 -6.79
CA THR A 147 -0.08 -8.75 -5.48
C THR A 147 -0.94 -10.01 -5.33
N GLY A 148 -1.66 -10.41 -6.38
CA GLY A 148 -2.42 -11.68 -6.40
C GLY A 148 -1.51 -12.90 -6.19
N TYR A 149 -0.35 -12.94 -6.86
CA TYR A 149 0.64 -14.01 -6.66
C TYR A 149 1.07 -14.14 -5.20
N TRP A 150 1.38 -13.03 -4.52
CA TRP A 150 1.77 -13.08 -3.12
C TRP A 150 0.65 -13.56 -2.19
N LYS A 151 -0.60 -13.20 -2.47
CA LYS A 151 -1.74 -13.74 -1.71
C LYS A 151 -1.85 -15.24 -1.87
N LEU A 152 -1.74 -15.76 -3.09
CA LEU A 152 -1.76 -17.20 -3.33
C LEU A 152 -0.58 -17.90 -2.63
N LYS A 153 0.60 -17.29 -2.58
CA LYS A 153 1.76 -17.83 -1.85
C LYS A 153 1.55 -17.88 -0.34
N LEU A 154 1.01 -16.82 0.25
CA LEU A 154 0.68 -16.81 1.69
C LEU A 154 -0.39 -17.85 2.04
N LEU A 155 -1.35 -18.11 1.14
CA LEU A 155 -2.38 -19.12 1.35
C LEU A 155 -1.87 -20.57 1.35
N GLN A 156 -0.69 -20.84 0.78
CA GLN A 156 -0.14 -22.19 0.67
C GLN A 156 0.40 -22.76 1.99
N ASP A 157 0.61 -21.92 3.00
CA ASP A 157 1.21 -22.31 4.27
C ASP A 157 0.30 -21.96 5.46
N GLU A 158 0.06 -22.92 6.36
CA GLU A 158 -0.76 -22.75 7.56
C GLU A 158 -0.29 -21.59 8.46
N ALA A 159 1.02 -21.35 8.53
CA ALA A 159 1.62 -20.29 9.32
C ALA A 159 1.36 -18.90 8.72
N THR A 160 1.03 -18.78 7.43
CA THR A 160 0.87 -17.47 6.76
C THR A 160 -0.50 -17.26 6.11
N LYS A 161 -1.34 -18.30 5.95
CA LYS A 161 -2.65 -18.22 5.29
C LYS A 161 -3.64 -17.23 5.91
N HIS A 162 -3.45 -16.92 7.19
CA HIS A 162 -4.27 -15.96 7.93
C HIS A 162 -3.97 -14.50 7.56
N ILE A 163 -2.81 -14.22 6.94
CA ILE A 163 -2.39 -12.87 6.57
C ILE A 163 -3.29 -12.34 5.45
N ARG A 164 -3.90 -11.17 5.69
CA ARG A 164 -4.71 -10.47 4.71
C ARG A 164 -3.82 -9.68 3.76
N VAL A 165 -4.10 -9.75 2.46
CA VAL A 165 -3.42 -9.00 1.42
C VAL A 165 -4.35 -7.91 0.92
N TYR A 166 -4.01 -6.68 1.25
CA TYR A 166 -4.74 -5.49 0.86
C TYR A 166 -4.03 -4.72 -0.25
N PHE A 167 -4.82 -4.02 -1.06
CA PHE A 167 -4.31 -3.18 -2.14
C PHE A 167 -4.82 -1.74 -2.04
N VAL A 168 -3.91 -0.77 -1.93
CA VAL A 168 -4.27 0.65 -1.81
C VAL A 168 -3.85 1.42 -3.05
N THR A 169 -4.76 2.18 -3.66
CA THR A 169 -4.48 2.84 -4.94
C THR A 169 -5.32 4.10 -5.15
N PRO A 170 -4.79 5.13 -5.82
CA PRO A 170 -5.62 6.19 -6.39
C PRO A 170 -6.36 5.77 -7.67
N ASP A 171 -6.11 4.57 -8.21
CA ASP A 171 -6.73 4.02 -9.42
C ASP A 171 -6.72 4.97 -10.63
N GLU A 172 -5.59 5.62 -10.92
CA GLU A 172 -5.51 6.64 -11.98
C GLU A 172 -5.74 6.09 -13.41
N ASP A 173 -5.81 4.77 -13.58
CA ASP A 173 -6.18 4.11 -14.86
C ASP A 173 -7.62 3.57 -14.87
N GLY A 174 -8.41 3.88 -13.84
CA GLY A 174 -9.81 3.52 -13.67
C GLY A 174 -10.04 2.01 -13.76
N THR A 175 -9.08 1.22 -13.28
CA THR A 175 -9.15 -0.25 -13.34
C THR A 175 -10.23 -0.78 -12.42
N LEU A 176 -10.42 -0.12 -11.28
CA LEU A 176 -11.37 -0.47 -10.23
C LEU A 176 -12.64 0.36 -10.27
N THR A 177 -12.80 1.35 -11.14
CA THR A 177 -14.01 2.20 -11.19
C THR A 177 -15.30 1.43 -11.49
N TYR A 178 -15.31 0.55 -12.50
CA TYR A 178 -16.52 -0.12 -12.99
C TYR A 178 -16.43 -1.65 -12.87
N LYS A 179 -17.55 -2.33 -12.58
CA LYS A 179 -17.60 -3.80 -12.65
C LYS A 179 -17.87 -4.31 -14.05
N LYS A 180 -18.60 -3.57 -14.89
CA LYS A 180 -18.96 -4.01 -16.24
C LYS A 180 -18.64 -2.96 -17.31
N PRO A 181 -17.89 -3.32 -18.37
CA PRO A 181 -17.19 -4.59 -18.57
C PRO A 181 -16.04 -4.75 -17.54
N THR A 182 -15.86 -5.97 -17.01
CA THR A 182 -14.85 -6.22 -15.99
C THR A 182 -13.46 -6.19 -16.60
N LYS A 183 -12.62 -5.25 -16.16
CA LYS A 183 -11.18 -5.28 -16.48
C LYS A 183 -10.51 -6.43 -15.72
N LYS A 184 -9.52 -7.09 -16.35
CA LYS A 184 -8.77 -8.20 -15.73
C LYS A 184 -8.22 -7.84 -14.33
N GLY A 185 -7.75 -6.61 -14.14
CA GLY A 185 -7.24 -6.16 -12.85
C GLY A 185 -8.31 -6.12 -11.75
N ARG A 186 -9.53 -5.64 -12.06
CA ARG A 186 -10.68 -5.73 -11.15
C ARG A 186 -10.98 -7.18 -10.79
N ALA A 187 -11.01 -8.08 -11.77
CA ALA A 187 -11.27 -9.50 -11.52
C ALA A 187 -10.27 -10.13 -10.54
N ILE A 188 -8.96 -9.84 -10.68
CA ILE A 188 -7.93 -10.32 -9.75
C ILE A 188 -8.17 -9.79 -8.33
N VAL A 189 -8.53 -8.52 -8.18
CA VAL A 189 -8.83 -7.95 -6.86
C VAL A 189 -10.04 -8.65 -6.22
N GLU A 190 -11.12 -8.82 -6.98
CA GLU A 190 -12.37 -9.42 -6.49
C GLU A 190 -12.23 -10.91 -6.18
N VAL A 191 -11.42 -11.65 -6.95
CA VAL A 191 -11.28 -13.09 -6.78
C VAL A 191 -10.17 -13.41 -5.77
N ASP A 192 -8.99 -12.82 -5.96
CA ASP A 192 -7.77 -13.31 -5.30
C ASP A 192 -7.42 -12.53 -4.02
N LEU A 193 -7.69 -11.23 -3.93
CA LEU A 193 -7.28 -10.41 -2.78
C LEU A 193 -8.29 -10.41 -1.63
N ASP A 194 -7.87 -9.94 -0.45
CA ASP A 194 -8.77 -9.82 0.72
C ASP A 194 -9.48 -8.46 0.77
N GLY A 195 -8.94 -7.44 0.10
CA GLY A 195 -9.54 -6.11 0.06
C GLY A 195 -8.70 -5.10 -0.72
N SER A 196 -9.35 -4.07 -1.23
CA SER A 196 -8.74 -2.97 -1.96
C SER A 196 -9.45 -1.66 -1.65
N TYR A 197 -8.65 -0.63 -1.45
CA TYR A 197 -9.07 0.65 -0.92
C TYR A 197 -8.64 1.78 -1.86
N VAL A 198 -9.62 2.48 -2.40
CA VAL A 198 -9.40 3.46 -3.46
C VAL A 198 -9.36 4.89 -2.89
N LEU A 199 -8.30 5.62 -3.25
CA LEU A 199 -7.99 6.99 -2.83
C LEU A 199 -8.49 8.00 -3.88
N THR A 200 -9.79 8.01 -4.15
CA THR A 200 -10.38 8.80 -5.24
C THR A 200 -11.58 9.62 -4.77
N GLU A 201 -11.85 10.71 -5.50
CA GLU A 201 -13.09 11.50 -5.41
C GLU A 201 -14.17 10.98 -6.38
N GLU A 202 -13.78 10.14 -7.34
CA GLU A 202 -14.70 9.54 -8.30
C GLU A 202 -15.60 8.51 -7.64
N GLU A 203 -16.84 8.39 -8.13
CA GLU A 203 -17.69 7.27 -7.76
C GLU A 203 -17.11 5.97 -8.33
N ILE A 204 -17.05 4.93 -7.49
CA ILE A 204 -16.65 3.58 -7.89
C ILE A 204 -17.78 2.61 -7.57
N GLU A 205 -17.96 1.60 -8.40
CA GLU A 205 -18.89 0.51 -8.11
C GLU A 205 -18.31 -0.38 -7.01
N GLU A 206 -18.62 -0.13 -5.74
CA GLU A 206 -18.03 -0.88 -4.63
C GLU A 206 -18.46 -2.36 -4.56
N SER A 207 -17.65 -3.17 -3.89
CA SER A 207 -17.91 -4.56 -3.51
C SER A 207 -17.38 -4.83 -2.10
N ASN A 208 -17.45 -6.08 -1.65
CA ASN A 208 -16.80 -6.50 -0.42
C ASN A 208 -15.26 -6.39 -0.47
N LYS A 209 -14.65 -6.33 -1.65
CA LYS A 209 -13.18 -6.28 -1.84
C LYS A 209 -12.69 -5.05 -2.59
N VAL A 210 -13.56 -4.22 -3.16
CA VAL A 210 -13.21 -2.93 -3.77
C VAL A 210 -14.05 -1.87 -3.10
N LYS A 211 -13.44 -1.03 -2.27
CA LYS A 211 -14.11 -0.03 -1.45
C LYS A 211 -13.36 1.29 -1.50
N LEU A 212 -14.02 2.37 -1.14
CA LEU A 212 -13.35 3.62 -0.82
C LEU A 212 -12.47 3.46 0.42
N PHE A 213 -11.42 4.25 0.48
CA PHE A 213 -10.41 4.15 1.54
C PHE A 213 -10.95 4.44 2.95
N GLU A 214 -12.08 5.13 3.10
CA GLU A 214 -12.72 5.34 4.40
C GLU A 214 -13.11 4.03 5.12
N HIS A 215 -13.32 2.94 4.39
CA HIS A 215 -13.64 1.63 4.96
C HIS A 215 -12.42 0.89 5.53
N PHE A 216 -11.20 1.36 5.27
CA PHE A 216 -9.95 0.65 5.65
C PHE A 216 -9.86 0.33 7.14
N ILE A 217 -10.10 1.33 8.00
CA ILE A 217 -9.99 1.15 9.45
C ILE A 217 -11.13 0.30 10.00
N GLU A 218 -12.33 0.40 9.43
CA GLU A 218 -13.47 -0.43 9.83
C GLU A 218 -13.21 -1.91 9.53
N ASP A 219 -12.73 -2.22 8.32
CA ASP A 219 -12.37 -3.59 7.92
C ASP A 219 -11.23 -4.14 8.78
N LEU A 220 -10.23 -3.31 9.13
CA LEU A 220 -9.16 -3.70 10.04
C LEU A 220 -9.68 -4.00 11.46
N LYS A 221 -10.60 -3.19 11.99
CA LYS A 221 -11.28 -3.46 13.27
C LYS A 221 -12.08 -4.76 13.23
N GLY A 222 -12.75 -5.03 12.11
CA GLY A 222 -13.47 -6.29 11.88
C GLY A 222 -12.57 -7.51 11.97
N LEU A 223 -11.35 -7.42 11.42
CA LEU A 223 -10.35 -8.49 11.51
C LEU A 223 -9.97 -8.80 12.97
N LEU A 224 -9.77 -7.77 13.80
CA LEU A 224 -9.39 -7.92 15.21
C LEU A 224 -10.49 -8.56 16.08
N LYS A 225 -11.76 -8.39 15.70
CA LYS A 225 -12.89 -9.01 16.41
C LYS A 225 -13.04 -10.50 16.13
N ASN A 226 -12.64 -10.94 14.93
CA ASN A 226 -12.76 -12.33 14.51
C ASN A 226 -11.56 -13.20 14.93
N ASP A 227 -10.49 -12.58 15.42
CA ASP A 227 -9.26 -13.23 15.92
C ASP A 227 -9.31 -13.52 17.44
N ASN A 228 -10.34 -13.03 18.15
CA ASN A 228 -10.63 -13.27 19.58
C ASN A 228 -11.79 -14.26 19.74
#